data_AF-A0AAN8GWZ1-F1
#
_entry.id   AF-A0AAN8GWZ1-F1
#
_cell.length_a   1.000
_cell.length_b   1.000
_cell.length_c   1.000
_cell.angle_alpha   90.00
_cell.angle_beta   90.00
_cell.angle_gamma   90.00
#
_symmetry.space_group_name_H-M   'P 1'
#
loop_
_entity.id
_entity.type
_entity.pdbx_description
1 polymer ?
#
loop_
_entity_poly.entity_id
_entity_poly.type
_entity_poly.pdbx_seq_one_letter_code
_entity_poly.pdbx_strand_id
1 'polypeptide(L)'
;MCGTRYAPRCDCGCIYEIHVELLNEKKRPIQTFALEIVESKYGSDKRWNEMAHVFKNYGPGVRYVIFTHGGRGTQFWAGWYGIRLTESCVEICPAANQ
;
A
#
# COMPACT_ATOMS: atom_id res chain seq x y z
N MET A 1 11.91 3.88 -1.27
CA MET A 1 10.85 3.68 -0.27
C MET A 1 9.52 3.86 -0.97
N CYS A 2 8.50 3.09 -0.60
CA CYS A 2 7.12 3.41 -0.91
C CYS A 2 6.33 3.47 0.40
N GLY A 3 5.41 4.43 0.50
CA GLY A 3 4.66 4.70 1.72
C GLY A 3 3.24 5.15 1.40
N THR A 4 2.32 4.96 2.34
CA THR A 4 0.95 5.47 2.28
C THR A 4 0.30 5.42 3.66
N ARG A 5 -0.75 6.22 3.83
CA ARG A 5 -1.63 6.13 4.99
C ARG A 5 -2.96 5.52 4.60
N TYR A 6 -3.50 4.70 5.48
CA TYR A 6 -4.80 4.07 5.31
C TYR A 6 -5.62 4.14 6.60
N ALA A 7 -6.93 4.31 6.48
CA ALA A 7 -7.82 4.33 7.63
C ALA A 7 -9.11 3.56 7.33
N PRO A 8 -9.46 2.53 8.14
CA PRO A 8 -10.80 1.95 8.13
C PRO A 8 -11.83 2.95 8.68
N ARG A 9 -13.11 2.64 8.48
CA ARG A 9 -14.19 3.33 9.22
C ARG A 9 -14.48 2.59 10.53
N CYS A 10 -15.04 3.32 11.48
CA CYS A 10 -15.45 2.76 12.77
C CYS A 10 -16.72 1.92 12.72
N ASP A 11 -17.56 2.14 11.71
CA ASP A 11 -18.86 1.49 11.54
C ASP A 11 -18.80 0.31 10.55
N CYS A 12 -17.69 0.13 9.82
CA CYS A 12 -17.53 -0.85 8.76
C CYS A 12 -16.15 -1.52 8.83
N GLY A 13 -16.12 -2.85 8.81
CA GLY A 13 -14.86 -3.55 8.57
C GLY A 13 -14.41 -3.33 7.12
N CYS A 14 -13.12 -3.41 6.85
CA CYS A 14 -12.60 -3.26 5.49
C CYS A 14 -11.38 -4.13 5.23
N ILE A 15 -11.15 -4.38 3.95
CA ILE A 15 -9.93 -5.03 3.46
C ILE A 15 -9.13 -3.95 2.74
N TYR A 16 -7.85 -3.85 3.10
CA TYR A 16 -6.84 -3.02 2.43
C TYR A 16 -5.91 -3.91 1.61
N GLU A 17 -5.63 -3.53 0.38
CA GLU A 17 -4.70 -4.22 -0.51
C GLU A 17 -3.67 -3.23 -1.06
N ILE A 18 -2.40 -3.64 -1.07
CA ILE A 18 -1.30 -2.89 -1.68
C ILE A 18 -0.39 -3.84 -2.45
N HIS A 19 -0.03 -3.43 -3.67
CA HIS A 19 0.85 -4.13 -4.58
C HIS A 19 1.83 -3.13 -5.21
N VAL A 20 3.12 -3.33 -4.97
CA VAL A 20 4.19 -2.47 -5.49
C VAL A 20 5.23 -3.31 -6.21
N GLU A 21 5.55 -2.95 -7.44
CA GLU A 21 6.47 -3.69 -8.29
C GLU A 21 7.57 -2.78 -8.84
N LEU A 22 8.81 -3.25 -8.76
CA LEU A 22 9.93 -2.71 -9.51
C LEU A 22 10.03 -3.45 -10.83
N LEU A 23 9.93 -2.73 -11.96
CA LEU A 23 9.95 -3.34 -13.29
C LEU A 23 11.18 -2.95 -14.10
N ASN A 24 11.60 -3.84 -14.99
CA ASN A 24 12.63 -3.54 -15.98
C ASN A 24 12.09 -2.78 -17.21
N GLU A 25 12.97 -2.48 -18.18
CA GLU A 25 12.62 -1.78 -19.42
C GLU A 25 11.48 -2.44 -20.21
N LYS A 26 11.35 -3.77 -20.13
CA LYS A 26 10.32 -4.59 -20.80
C LYS A 26 9.05 -4.72 -19.97
N LYS A 27 8.91 -3.91 -18.90
CA LYS A 27 7.81 -3.96 -17.92
C LYS A 27 7.66 -5.33 -17.26
N ARG A 28 8.76 -6.08 -17.11
CA ARG A 28 8.76 -7.34 -16.35
C ARG A 28 9.16 -7.09 -14.90
N PRO A 29 8.49 -7.73 -13.92
CA PRO A 29 8.83 -7.58 -12.51
C PRO A 29 10.25 -8.06 -12.22
N ILE A 30 11.00 -7.23 -11.49
CA ILE A 30 12.29 -7.56 -10.87
C ILE A 30 12.07 -7.91 -9.41
N GLN A 31 11.29 -7.09 -8.70
CA GLN A 31 10.90 -7.35 -7.32
C GLN A 31 9.47 -6.88 -7.08
N THR A 32 8.74 -7.63 -6.27
CA THR A 32 7.34 -7.36 -5.94
C THR A 32 7.18 -7.33 -4.43
N PHE A 33 6.39 -6.38 -3.97
CA PHE A 33 5.91 -6.27 -2.61
C PHE A 33 4.38 -6.26 -2.65
N ALA A 34 3.75 -7.18 -1.92
CA ALA A 34 2.30 -7.33 -1.90
C ALA A 34 1.82 -7.61 -0.47
N LEU A 35 0.75 -6.95 -0.04
CA LEU A 35 0.09 -7.22 1.23
C LEU A 35 -1.42 -7.03 1.11
N GLU A 36 -2.14 -7.83 1.88
CA GLU A 36 -3.56 -7.67 2.17
C GLU A 36 -3.72 -7.58 3.70
N ILE A 37 -4.47 -6.57 4.17
CA ILE A 37 -4.75 -6.34 5.59
C ILE A 37 -6.26 -6.34 5.79
N VAL A 38 -6.73 -7.14 6.74
CA VAL A 38 -8.14 -7.21 7.12
C VAL A 38 -8.35 -6.45 8.43
N GLU A 39 -9.10 -5.35 8.37
CA GLU A 39 -9.41 -4.51 9.52
C GLU A 39 -10.85 -4.78 10.00
N SER A 40 -10.98 -5.04 11.31
CA SER A 40 -12.27 -5.40 11.92
C SER A 40 -13.10 -4.17 12.32
N LYS A 41 -14.43 -4.36 12.42
CA LYS A 41 -15.41 -3.33 12.80
C LYS A 41 -15.14 -2.67 14.15
N TYR A 42 -14.50 -3.36 15.10
CA TYR A 42 -14.43 -2.93 16.48
C TYR A 42 -13.03 -2.42 16.82
N GLY A 43 -12.92 -1.12 17.13
CA GLY A 43 -11.70 -0.52 17.72
C GLY A 43 -10.87 0.39 16.81
N SER A 44 -11.32 0.68 15.58
CA SER A 44 -10.54 1.46 14.62
C SER A 44 -10.84 2.96 14.61
N ASP A 45 -11.70 3.43 15.53
CA ASP A 45 -12.16 4.81 15.61
C ASP A 45 -10.99 5.81 15.55
N LYS A 46 -10.81 6.39 14.34
CA LYS A 46 -10.04 7.60 14.02
C LYS A 46 -8.52 7.48 13.86
N ARG A 47 -7.91 6.30 13.79
CA ARG A 47 -6.46 6.20 13.58
C ARG A 47 -6.11 5.92 12.11
N TRP A 48 -5.36 6.84 11.51
CA TRP A 48 -4.63 6.56 10.28
C TRP A 48 -3.48 5.63 10.61
N ASN A 49 -3.43 4.50 9.92
CA ASN A 49 -2.30 3.59 9.94
C ASN A 49 -1.30 4.01 8.86
N GLU A 50 -0.03 3.75 9.12
CA GLU A 50 1.05 3.97 8.17
C GLU A 50 1.52 2.63 7.61
N MET A 51 1.73 2.62 6.30
CA MET A 51 2.29 1.48 5.60
C MET A 51 3.50 1.96 4.83
N ALA A 52 4.66 1.32 5.05
CA ALA A 52 5.89 1.64 4.33
C ALA A 52 6.67 0.37 3.98
N HIS A 53 7.31 0.39 2.82
CA HIS A 53 8.23 -0.64 2.37
C HIS A 53 9.46 -0.03 1.71
N VAL A 54 10.62 -0.66 1.93
CA VAL A 54 11.89 -0.23 1.34
C VAL A 54 12.48 -1.38 0.56
N PHE A 55 12.43 -1.28 -0.76
CA PHE A 55 13.20 -2.16 -1.65
C PHE A 55 14.69 -1.84 -1.52
N LYS A 56 15.49 -2.85 -1.17
CA LYS A 56 16.96 -2.79 -1.09
C LYS A 56 17.54 -3.94 -1.88
N ASN A 57 18.75 -3.75 -2.43
CA ASN A 57 19.50 -4.81 -3.11
C ASN A 57 18.68 -5.55 -4.19
N TYR A 58 17.81 -4.83 -4.90
CA TYR A 58 16.90 -5.37 -5.91
C TYR A 58 17.55 -5.69 -7.26
N GLY A 59 18.88 -5.53 -7.36
CA GLY A 59 19.64 -5.75 -8.59
C GLY A 59 19.52 -4.61 -9.61
N PRO A 60 20.30 -4.67 -10.71
CA PRO A 60 20.27 -3.65 -11.75
C PRO A 60 19.03 -3.78 -12.65
N GLY A 61 18.74 -2.73 -13.43
CA GLY A 61 17.79 -2.79 -14.54
C GLY A 61 16.37 -2.28 -14.23
N VAL A 62 16.11 -1.81 -13.01
CA VAL A 62 14.82 -1.14 -12.69
C VAL A 62 14.67 0.15 -13.49
N ARG A 63 13.48 0.33 -14.08
CA ARG A 63 13.09 1.49 -14.88
C ARG A 63 11.72 2.04 -14.52
N TYR A 64 10.85 1.23 -13.93
CA TYR A 64 9.51 1.66 -13.52
C TYR A 64 9.17 1.15 -12.12
N VAL A 65 8.29 1.88 -11.46
CA VAL A 65 7.60 1.45 -10.24
C VAL A 65 6.11 1.43 -10.56
N ILE A 66 5.45 0.28 -10.38
CA ILE A 66 3.99 0.22 -10.32
C ILE A 66 3.62 0.25 -8.85
N PHE A 67 2.76 1.20 -8.46
CA PHE A 67 2.19 1.31 -7.13
C PHE A 67 0.67 1.24 -7.26
N THR A 68 0.10 0.13 -6.84
CA THR A 68 -1.35 -0.12 -6.87
C THR A 68 -1.82 -0.36 -5.45
N HIS A 69 -2.87 0.33 -5.04
CA HIS A 69 -3.48 0.09 -3.74
C HIS A 69 -4.98 0.41 -3.78
N GLY A 70 -5.71 -0.15 -2.84
CA GLY A 70 -7.16 -0.01 -2.79
C GLY A 70 -7.74 -0.78 -1.63
N GLY A 71 -9.06 -0.85 -1.59
CA GLY A 71 -9.72 -1.68 -0.61
C GLY A 71 -11.23 -1.55 -0.69
N ARG A 72 -11.91 -2.41 0.06
CA ARG A 72 -13.36 -2.54 0.05
C ARG A 72 -13.91 -2.68 1.46
N GLY A 73 -15.12 -2.17 1.66
CA GLY A 73 -15.88 -2.43 2.89
C GLY A 73 -16.41 -3.86 2.90
N THR A 74 -16.56 -4.45 4.07
CA THR A 74 -17.08 -5.83 4.22
C THR A 74 -18.61 -5.89 4.32
N GLN A 75 -19.28 -4.76 4.55
CA GLN A 75 -20.73 -4.72 4.83
C GLN A 75 -21.61 -4.40 3.61
N PHE A 76 -21.04 -4.28 2.40
CA PHE A 76 -21.76 -4.06 1.12
C PHE A 76 -22.78 -2.90 1.13
N TRP A 77 -22.58 -1.91 1.98
CA TRP A 77 -23.46 -0.75 2.07
C TRP A 77 -23.35 0.14 0.83
N ALA A 78 -24.49 0.66 0.38
CA ALA A 78 -24.55 1.62 -0.72
C ALA A 78 -23.89 2.94 -0.29
N GLY A 79 -22.74 3.26 -0.87
CA GLY A 79 -21.99 4.51 -0.62
C GLY A 79 -20.49 4.28 -0.38
N TRP A 80 -19.82 5.31 0.13
CA TRP A 80 -18.36 5.32 0.32
C TRP A 80 -17.96 4.87 1.74
N TYR A 81 -18.19 3.58 2.01
CA TYR A 81 -17.91 2.96 3.31
C TYR A 81 -16.64 2.08 3.33
N GLY A 82 -15.91 2.06 2.21
CA GLY A 82 -14.63 1.37 2.11
C GLY A 82 -13.50 2.12 2.81
N ILE A 83 -12.29 1.63 2.58
CA ILE A 83 -11.07 2.19 3.15
C ILE A 83 -10.79 3.61 2.61
N ARG A 84 -10.18 4.44 3.45
CA ARG A 84 -9.66 5.76 3.06
C ARG A 84 -8.15 5.66 2.89
N LEU A 85 -7.63 6.27 1.83
CA LEU A 85 -6.21 6.26 1.47
C LEU A 85 -5.74 7.68 1.24
N THR A 86 -4.53 8.01 1.69
CA THR A 86 -3.90 9.31 1.48
C THR A 86 -2.39 9.24 1.66
N GLU A 87 -1.71 10.35 1.36
CA GLU A 87 -0.27 10.54 1.60
C GLU A 87 0.59 9.43 0.96
N SER A 88 0.17 8.94 -0.20
CA SER A 88 0.92 7.91 -0.93
C SER A 88 2.16 8.52 -1.58
N CYS A 89 3.30 7.88 -1.35
CA CYS A 89 4.59 8.36 -1.84
C CYS A 89 5.45 7.21 -2.36
N VAL A 90 6.27 7.54 -3.35
CA VAL A 90 7.40 6.73 -3.79
C VAL A 90 8.61 7.66 -3.81
N GLU A 91 9.63 7.29 -3.04
CA GLU A 91 10.83 8.09 -2.88
C GLU A 91 12.08 7.26 -3.14
N ILE A 92 13.02 7.85 -3.88
CA ILE A 92 14.36 7.29 -4.08
C ILE A 92 15.27 7.94 -3.04
N CYS A 93 15.55 7.20 -1.97
CA CYS A 93 16.44 7.65 -0.92
C CYS A 93 17.90 7.26 -1.28
N PRO A 94 18.90 8.04 -0.86
CA PRO A 94 20.29 7.60 -0.90
C PRO A 94 20.44 6.23 -0.24
N ALA A 95 21.37 5.41 -0.75
CA ALA A 95 21.71 4.19 -0.06
C ALA A 95 22.17 4.55 1.36
N ALA A 96 21.45 4.07 2.39
CA ALA A 96 21.94 4.19 3.75
C ALA A 96 23.27 3.43 3.80
N ASN A 97 24.36 4.15 4.06
CA ASN A 97 25.67 3.55 4.27
C ASN A 97 25.51 2.47 5.36
N GLN A 98 25.77 1.23 4.99
CA GLN A 98 25.93 0.14 5.97
C GLN A 98 27.33 0.25 6.58
#